data_AF-A0A737HW65-F1
#
_entry.id   AF-A0A737HW65-F1
#
_cell.length_a   1.000
_cell.length_b   1.000
_cell.length_c   1.000
_cell.angle_alpha   90.00
_cell.angle_beta   90.00
_cell.angle_gamma   90.00
#
_symmetry.space_group_name_H-M   'P 1'
#
loop_
_entity.id
_entity.type
_entity.pdbx_description
1 polymer ?
#
loop_
_entity_poly.entity_id
_entity_poly.type
_entity_poly.pdbx_seq_one_letter_code
_entity_poly.pdbx_strand_id
1 'polypeptide(L)'
;MIMKYFFPVMIAIALVGCTATQPPMQKAQQSKISPVRTLDMETLCKDQAARRYNTGAQEIDVTGFEQFQGSYEMRGNTFRKESFVCSFDADGQFLHLSMR
;
A
#
# COMPACT_ATOMS: atom_id res chain seq x y z
N MET A 1 60.47 -4.29 8.41
CA MET A 1 59.28 -3.93 9.22
C MET A 1 58.20 -3.43 8.28
N ILE A 2 57.33 -4.28 7.74
CA ILE A 2 56.19 -3.85 6.88
C ILE A 2 54.96 -4.78 7.01
N MET A 3 54.98 -5.76 7.93
CA MET A 3 53.97 -6.83 7.95
C MET A 3 52.80 -6.58 8.91
N LYS A 4 52.79 -5.47 9.66
CA LYS A 4 51.91 -5.31 10.83
C LYS A 4 50.71 -4.37 10.61
N TYR A 5 50.61 -3.74 9.44
CA TYR A 5 49.56 -2.77 9.12
C TYR A 5 48.57 -3.24 8.04
N PHE A 6 48.68 -4.48 7.56
CA PHE A 6 47.76 -5.00 6.54
C PHE A 6 46.46 -5.60 7.12
N PHE A 7 46.46 -5.95 8.41
CA PHE A 7 45.30 -6.58 9.05
C PHE A 7 44.13 -5.65 9.45
N PRO A 8 44.33 -4.36 9.83
CA PRO A 8 43.19 -3.51 10.21
C PRO A 8 42.49 -2.88 9.00
N VAL A 9 43.15 -2.80 7.84
CA VAL A 9 42.59 -2.18 6.61
C VAL A 9 41.50 -3.06 5.99
N MET A 10 41.63 -4.39 6.09
CA MET A 10 40.63 -5.32 5.54
C MET A 10 39.34 -5.39 6.38
N ILE A 11 39.38 -4.99 7.66
CA ILE A 11 38.20 -4.98 8.54
C ILE A 11 37.33 -3.75 8.29
N ALA A 12 37.91 -2.62 7.88
CA ALA A 12 37.16 -1.40 7.60
C ALA A 12 36.28 -1.48 6.34
N ILE A 13 36.66 -2.31 5.36
CA ILE A 13 35.93 -2.43 4.08
C ILE A 13 34.66 -3.30 4.23
N ALA A 14 34.58 -4.15 5.26
CA ALA A 14 33.44 -5.04 5.47
C ALA A 14 32.18 -4.33 6.04
N LEU A 15 32.30 -3.08 6.52
CA LEU A 15 31.20 -2.33 7.14
C LEU A 15 30.42 -1.41 6.18
N VAL A 16 30.82 -1.32 4.91
CA VAL A 16 30.17 -0.48 3.89
C VAL A 16 29.17 -1.30 3.06
N GLY A 17 28.30 -2.06 3.74
CA GLY A 17 27.30 -2.92 3.11
C GLY A 17 25.83 -2.51 3.36
N CYS A 18 25.59 -1.41 4.05
CA CYS A 18 24.24 -0.93 4.36
C CYS A 18 23.87 0.32 3.56
N THR A 19 24.07 0.31 2.25
CA THR A 19 23.47 1.34 1.39
C THR A 19 22.10 0.86 0.93
N ALA A 20 21.08 1.40 1.60
CA ALA A 20 19.72 1.62 1.13
C ALA A 20 19.34 0.80 -0.12
N THR A 21 18.94 -0.44 0.08
CA THR A 21 18.09 -1.11 -0.91
C THR A 21 16.82 -0.27 -0.95
N GLN A 22 16.67 0.52 -2.02
CA GLN A 22 15.41 1.14 -2.36
C GLN A 22 14.34 0.05 -2.25
N PRO A 23 13.21 0.28 -1.55
CA PRO A 23 12.19 -0.75 -1.42
C PRO A 23 11.90 -1.23 -2.83
N PRO A 24 12.01 -2.55 -3.11
CA PRO A 24 11.77 -3.05 -4.45
C PRO A 24 10.41 -2.54 -4.84
N MET A 25 10.34 -1.79 -5.95
CA MET A 25 9.07 -1.44 -6.54
C MET A 25 8.48 -2.78 -6.98
N GLN A 26 7.74 -3.42 -6.08
CA GLN A 26 7.03 -4.66 -6.32
C GLN A 26 6.00 -4.30 -7.37
N LYS A 27 6.40 -4.45 -8.64
CA LYS A 27 5.49 -4.71 -9.74
C LYS A 27 4.89 -6.10 -9.47
N ALA A 28 4.08 -6.18 -8.42
CA ALA A 28 3.10 -7.22 -8.28
C ALA A 28 2.32 -7.17 -9.60
N GLN A 29 2.38 -8.28 -10.32
CA GLN A 29 1.79 -8.47 -11.63
C GLN A 29 0.43 -7.77 -11.65
N GLN A 30 0.30 -6.71 -12.45
CA GLN A 30 -0.98 -6.03 -12.64
C GLN A 30 -1.88 -7.02 -13.36
N SER A 31 -2.47 -7.96 -12.61
CA SER A 31 -3.56 -8.78 -13.07
C SER A 31 -4.59 -7.80 -13.58
N LYS A 32 -4.93 -7.90 -14.87
CA LYS A 32 -5.90 -7.00 -15.49
C LYS A 32 -7.23 -7.20 -14.75
N ILE A 33 -7.52 -6.31 -13.81
CA ILE A 33 -8.81 -6.29 -13.14
C ILE A 33 -9.84 -5.85 -14.16
N SER A 34 -10.95 -6.58 -14.22
CA SER A 34 -12.10 -6.16 -15.01
C SER A 34 -12.69 -4.87 -14.41
N PRO A 35 -13.05 -3.86 -15.22
CA PRO A 35 -13.71 -2.64 -14.75
C PRO A 35 -14.95 -2.90 -13.88
N VAL A 36 -15.67 -4.00 -14.14
CA VAL A 36 -16.82 -4.44 -13.34
C VAL A 36 -16.40 -4.76 -11.90
N ARG A 37 -15.29 -5.47 -11.73
CA ARG A 37 -14.79 -5.84 -10.40
C ARG A 37 -14.33 -4.60 -9.62
N THR A 38 -13.68 -3.64 -10.28
CA THR A 38 -13.31 -2.37 -9.62
C THR A 38 -14.54 -1.61 -9.14
N LEU A 39 -15.62 -1.58 -9.93
CA LEU A 39 -16.88 -0.92 -9.53
C LEU A 39 -17.53 -1.60 -8.33
N ASP A 40 -17.52 -2.93 -8.28
CA ASP A 40 -18.03 -3.70 -7.15
C ASP A 40 -17.24 -3.39 -5.87
N MET A 41 -15.89 -3.35 -5.97
CA MET A 41 -15.02 -2.98 -4.86
C MET A 41 -15.28 -1.55 -4.37
N GLU A 42 -15.50 -0.61 -5.30
CA GLU A 42 -15.78 0.78 -4.96
C GLU A 42 -17.08 0.92 -4.18
N THR A 43 -18.13 0.24 -4.64
CA THR A 43 -19.43 0.22 -3.98
C THR A 43 -19.31 -0.36 -2.57
N LEU A 44 -18.63 -1.51 -2.43
CA LEU A 44 -18.37 -2.13 -1.13
C LEU A 44 -17.57 -1.21 -0.20
N CYS A 45 -16.55 -0.53 -0.71
CA CYS A 45 -15.76 0.42 0.06
C CYS A 45 -16.62 1.58 0.56
N LYS A 46 -17.44 2.18 -0.30
CA LYS A 46 -18.37 3.26 0.04
C LYS A 46 -19.36 2.83 1.12
N ASP A 47 -19.94 1.64 1.01
CA ASP A 47 -20.88 1.12 2.00
C ASP A 47 -20.24 0.90 3.36
N GLN A 48 -19.03 0.32 3.40
CA GLN A 48 -18.29 0.13 4.65
C GLN A 48 -17.88 1.45 5.29
N ALA A 49 -17.43 2.42 4.49
CA ALA A 49 -17.08 3.76 4.96
C ALA A 49 -18.30 4.50 5.50
N ALA A 50 -19.42 4.47 4.78
CA ALA A 50 -20.69 5.05 5.20
C ALA A 50 -21.13 4.51 6.57
N ARG A 51 -21.07 3.18 6.75
CA ARG A 51 -21.39 2.52 8.02
C ARG A 51 -20.42 2.90 9.14
N ARG A 52 -19.12 2.93 8.86
CA ARG A 52 -18.08 3.18 9.86
C ARG A 52 -18.02 4.63 10.33
N TYR A 53 -18.34 5.57 9.43
CA TYR A 53 -18.27 7.01 9.66
C TYR A 53 -19.63 7.68 9.84
N ASN A 54 -20.72 6.88 9.85
CA ASN A 54 -22.09 7.35 10.07
C ASN A 54 -22.49 8.49 9.12
N THR A 55 -22.29 8.27 7.83
CA THR A 55 -22.56 9.20 6.72
C THR A 55 -23.20 8.43 5.56
N GLY A 56 -23.77 9.11 4.56
CA GLY A 56 -24.32 8.45 3.38
C GLY A 56 -23.23 7.93 2.44
N ALA A 57 -23.45 6.79 1.77
CA ALA A 57 -22.52 6.27 0.77
C ALA A 57 -22.29 7.25 -0.41
N GLN A 58 -23.30 8.07 -0.72
CA GLN A 58 -23.21 9.17 -1.70
C GLN A 58 -22.31 10.33 -1.25
N GLU A 59 -22.02 10.44 0.05
CA GLU A 59 -21.15 11.46 0.65
C GLU A 59 -19.70 10.96 0.82
N ILE A 60 -19.45 9.70 0.42
CA ILE A 60 -18.13 9.11 0.36
C ILE A 60 -17.61 9.23 -1.06
N ASP A 61 -16.44 9.84 -1.22
CA ASP A 61 -15.76 9.94 -2.50
C ASP A 61 -14.57 8.97 -2.54
N VAL A 62 -14.47 8.16 -3.60
CA VAL A 62 -13.32 7.27 -3.83
C VAL A 62 -12.39 7.96 -4.82
N THR A 63 -11.20 8.31 -4.34
CA THR A 63 -10.26 9.20 -5.03
C THR A 63 -9.12 8.47 -5.71
N GLY A 64 -8.90 7.20 -5.37
CA GLY A 64 -7.81 6.42 -5.96
C GLY A 64 -7.97 4.92 -5.78
N PHE A 65 -7.39 4.18 -6.72
CA PHE A 65 -7.31 2.74 -6.70
C PHE A 65 -5.87 2.33 -6.99
N GLU A 66 -5.26 1.60 -6.05
CA GLU A 66 -3.89 1.13 -6.15
C GLU A 66 -3.82 -0.37 -5.90
N GLN A 67 -2.92 -1.05 -6.60
CA GLN A 67 -2.58 -2.44 -6.30
C GLN A 67 -1.26 -2.46 -5.53
N PHE A 68 -1.27 -3.03 -4.33
CA PHE A 68 -0.10 -3.14 -3.47
C PHE A 68 0.15 -4.61 -3.12
N GLN A 69 1.29 -5.16 -3.58
CA GLN A 69 1.75 -6.51 -3.22
C GLN A 69 0.71 -7.65 -3.37
N GLY A 70 -0.22 -7.55 -4.32
CA GLY A 70 -1.28 -8.55 -4.52
C GLY A 70 -2.58 -8.28 -3.76
N SER A 71 -2.64 -7.20 -2.98
CA SER A 71 -3.88 -6.60 -2.48
C SER A 71 -4.27 -5.37 -3.30
N TYR A 72 -5.51 -4.93 -3.14
CA TYR A 72 -5.99 -3.67 -3.69
C TYR A 72 -6.33 -2.70 -2.57
N GLU A 73 -5.93 -1.45 -2.74
CA GLU A 73 -6.26 -0.35 -1.84
C GLU A 73 -7.10 0.68 -2.60
N MET A 74 -8.27 1.00 -2.04
CA MET A 74 -9.08 2.13 -2.45
C MET A 74 -8.95 3.25 -1.46
N ARG A 75 -8.53 4.40 -1.94
CA ARG A 75 -8.44 5.63 -1.15
C ARG A 75 -9.73 6.40 -1.32
N GLY A 76 -10.25 6.95 -0.24
CA GLY A 76 -11.43 7.80 -0.28
C GLY A 76 -11.40 8.89 0.77
N ASN A 77 -12.33 9.82 0.65
CA ASN A 77 -12.55 10.88 1.61
C ASN A 77 -14.01 10.91 2.07
N THR A 78 -14.23 11.21 3.34
CA THR A 78 -15.56 11.53 3.86
C THR A 78 -15.98 12.95 3.43
N PHE A 79 -17.25 13.31 3.63
CA PHE A 79 -17.73 14.67 3.43
C PHE A 79 -16.95 15.73 4.23
N ARG A 80 -16.29 15.31 5.32
CA ARG A 80 -15.44 16.16 6.17
C ARG A 80 -14.00 16.26 5.67
N LYS A 81 -13.71 15.73 4.47
CA LYS A 81 -12.37 15.64 3.87
C LYS A 81 -11.40 14.80 4.71
N GLU A 82 -11.91 13.85 5.47
CA GLU A 82 -11.08 12.91 6.21
C GLU A 82 -10.73 11.74 5.31
N SER A 83 -9.44 11.46 5.16
CA SER A 83 -8.98 10.39 4.29
C SER A 83 -9.06 9.02 4.94
N PHE A 84 -9.44 8.02 4.15
CA PHE A 84 -9.48 6.63 4.57
C PHE A 84 -9.02 5.72 3.43
N VAL A 85 -8.74 4.47 3.78
CA VAL A 85 -8.36 3.40 2.84
C VAL A 85 -9.19 2.16 3.14
N CYS A 86 -9.80 1.61 2.08
CA CYS A 86 -10.34 0.26 2.06
C CYS A 86 -9.30 -0.67 1.42
N SER A 87 -8.97 -1.76 2.10
CA SER A 87 -8.08 -2.79 1.59
C SER A 87 -8.88 -4.02 1.18
N PHE A 88 -8.49 -4.64 0.08
CA PHE A 88 -9.06 -5.85 -0.47
C PHE A 88 -7.97 -6.86 -0.79
N ASP A 89 -8.25 -8.15 -0.70
CA ASP A 89 -7.31 -9.18 -1.14
C ASP A 89 -7.21 -9.27 -2.68
N ALA A 90 -6.41 -10.21 -3.17
CA ALA A 90 -6.25 -10.48 -4.60
C ALA A 90 -7.56 -10.87 -5.30
N ASP A 91 -8.51 -11.40 -4.54
CA ASP A 91 -9.83 -11.81 -4.98
C ASP A 91 -10.88 -10.70 -4.79
N GLY A 92 -10.49 -9.50 -4.40
CA GLY A 92 -11.45 -8.43 -4.13
C GLY A 92 -12.39 -8.73 -2.95
N GLN A 93 -12.02 -9.59 -2.02
CA GLN A 93 -12.74 -9.65 -0.75
C GLN A 93 -12.29 -8.49 0.12
N PHE A 94 -13.26 -7.83 0.76
CA PHE A 94 -12.98 -6.74 1.67
C PHE A 94 -12.20 -7.25 2.88
N LEU A 95 -11.05 -6.64 3.16
CA LEU A 95 -10.20 -6.99 4.28
C LEU A 95 -10.43 -6.05 5.47
N HIS A 96 -10.22 -4.75 5.25
CA HIS A 96 -10.26 -3.77 6.32
C HIS A 96 -10.48 -2.35 5.80
N LEU A 97 -10.98 -1.48 6.67
CA LEU A 97 -11.07 -0.04 6.44
C LEU A 97 -10.37 0.71 7.56
N SER A 98 -9.39 1.53 7.19
CA SER A 98 -8.59 2.35 8.10
C SER A 98 -8.64 3.83 7.74
N MET A 99 -8.61 4.69 8.75
CA MET A 99 -8.36 6.12 8.55
C MET A 99 -6.88 6.36 8.25
N ARG A 100 -6.56 7.36 7.44
CA ARG A 100 -5.19 7.78 7.12
C ARG A 100 -4.88 9.18 7.63
#